data_AF-A0A0Q5S8U9-F1
#
_entry.id   AF-A0A0Q5S8U9-F1
#
_cell.length_a   1.000
_cell.length_b   1.000
_cell.length_c   1.000
_cell.angle_alpha   90.00
_cell.angle_beta   90.00
_cell.angle_gamma   90.00
#
_symmetry.space_group_name_H-M   'P 1'
#
loop_
_entity.id
_entity.type
_entity.pdbx_description
1 polymer ?
#
loop_
_entity_poly.entity_id
_entity_poly.type
_entity_poly.pdbx_seq_one_letter_code
_entity_poly.pdbx_strand_id
1 'polypeptide(L)'
;MKILSRFTTGAVALALLATGTTAANAETLSATEGTTVEHGSVAVQPETEATTTSRDGRSLVVESSWTYGTKPRLYSNYFHRSRWHGSSVKTNAGRITQSANTRPGQWSYAYGIATPGRVDFAYYRITS
;
A
#
# COMPACT_ATOMS: atom_id res chain seq x y z
N MET A 1 58.54 -5.46 -13.24
CA MET A 1 57.57 -4.41 -13.61
C MET A 1 56.50 -4.36 -12.52
N LYS A 2 56.30 -3.17 -11.92
CA LYS A 2 55.24 -2.85 -10.96
C LYS A 2 53.92 -2.70 -11.70
N ILE A 3 52.80 -3.22 -11.17
CA ILE A 3 51.52 -2.48 -11.04
C ILE A 3 50.80 -3.02 -9.80
N LEU A 4 50.48 -2.11 -8.88
CA LEU A 4 49.71 -2.32 -7.66
C LEU A 4 48.22 -2.43 -7.99
N SER A 5 47.49 -3.41 -7.43
CA SER A 5 46.03 -3.35 -7.30
C SER A 5 45.68 -2.93 -5.87
N ARG A 6 45.05 -1.75 -5.74
CA ARG A 6 44.56 -1.23 -4.46
C ARG A 6 43.24 -1.93 -4.14
N PHE A 7 43.20 -2.66 -3.03
CA PHE A 7 41.94 -2.94 -2.32
C PHE A 7 41.48 -1.64 -1.68
N THR A 8 40.27 -1.17 -1.98
CA THR A 8 39.61 -0.15 -1.16
C THR A 8 38.12 -0.43 -1.11
N THR A 9 37.76 -0.99 0.03
CA THR A 9 36.49 -1.02 0.75
C THR A 9 35.57 0.16 0.46
N GLY A 10 34.29 -0.13 0.25
CA GLY A 10 33.22 0.87 0.16
C GLY A 10 31.85 0.23 0.32
N ALA A 11 31.61 -0.45 1.43
CA ALA A 11 30.27 -0.88 1.81
C ALA A 11 29.48 0.37 2.23
N VAL A 12 28.49 0.79 1.44
CA VAL A 12 27.46 1.73 1.88
C VAL A 12 26.30 0.90 2.40
N ALA A 13 26.29 0.64 3.70
CA ALA A 13 25.12 0.14 4.41
C ALA A 13 24.11 1.28 4.52
N LEU A 14 23.03 1.23 3.74
CA LEU A 14 21.88 2.11 3.98
C LEU A 14 21.06 1.49 5.11
N ALA A 15 21.20 2.04 6.31
CA ALA A 15 20.42 1.65 7.48
C ALA A 15 18.94 2.00 7.24
N LEU A 16 18.11 1.00 6.96
CA LEU A 16 16.66 1.13 6.96
C LEU A 16 16.18 1.00 8.41
N LEU A 17 16.11 2.11 9.14
CA LEU A 17 15.35 2.15 10.39
C LEU A 17 13.85 2.10 10.05
N ALA A 18 13.28 0.90 10.12
CA ALA A 18 11.84 0.71 10.25
C ALA A 18 11.59 0.03 11.61
N THR A 19 11.50 0.83 12.67
CA THR A 19 10.92 0.38 13.95
C THR A 19 9.43 0.22 13.75
N GLY A 20 8.94 -1.02 13.83
CA GLY A 20 7.53 -1.32 13.77
C GLY A 20 7.23 -2.75 13.32
N THR A 21 7.75 -3.75 14.02
CA THR A 21 7.20 -5.11 13.92
C THR A 21 5.80 -5.12 14.54
N THR A 22 4.79 -4.83 13.72
CA THR A 22 3.44 -5.37 13.95
C THR A 22 3.19 -6.34 12.82
N ALA A 23 3.05 -7.62 13.17
CA ALA A 23 2.78 -8.68 12.22
C ALA A 23 1.56 -8.31 11.37
N ALA A 24 1.79 -8.16 10.07
CA ALA A 24 0.74 -7.83 9.11
C ALA A 24 -0.20 -9.04 8.97
N ASN A 25 -1.29 -9.05 9.73
CA ASN A 25 -2.42 -9.93 9.44
C ASN A 25 -3.11 -9.39 8.18
N ALA A 26 -2.60 -9.76 7.01
CA ALA A 26 -3.19 -9.44 5.72
C ALA A 26 -4.47 -10.28 5.54
N GLU A 27 -5.63 -9.62 5.50
CA GLU A 27 -6.89 -10.26 5.12
C GLU A 27 -7.08 -10.13 3.59
N THR A 28 -7.70 -11.11 2.94
CA THR A 28 -8.03 -11.03 1.50
C THR A 28 -9.53 -10.81 1.31
N LEU A 29 -9.91 -9.74 0.60
CA LEU A 29 -11.30 -9.58 0.14
C LEU A 29 -11.56 -10.50 -1.04
N SER A 30 -12.63 -11.30 -0.97
CA SER A 30 -13.07 -12.13 -2.08
C SER A 30 -13.50 -11.22 -3.25
N ALA A 31 -12.83 -11.36 -4.40
CA ALA A 31 -13.11 -10.57 -5.58
C ALA A 31 -14.47 -10.99 -6.17
N THR A 32 -15.45 -10.10 -6.13
CA THR A 32 -16.67 -10.25 -6.95
C THR A 32 -16.25 -10.20 -8.43
N GLU A 33 -16.78 -11.13 -9.23
CA GLU A 33 -16.41 -11.39 -10.63
C GLU A 33 -16.11 -10.12 -11.43
N GLY A 34 -14.81 -9.98 -11.73
CA GLY A 34 -14.18 -8.78 -12.25
C GLY A 34 -12.67 -8.87 -11.99
N THR A 35 -12.03 -9.80 -12.72
CA THR A 35 -10.58 -9.91 -13.00
C THR A 35 -9.66 -9.00 -12.17
N THR A 36 -9.58 -9.26 -10.86
CA THR A 36 -8.57 -8.63 -10.01
C THR A 36 -7.25 -9.31 -10.30
N VAL A 37 -6.30 -8.57 -10.89
CA VAL A 37 -5.00 -9.10 -11.33
C VAL A 37 -3.98 -9.06 -10.20
N GLU A 38 -4.14 -8.14 -9.25
CA GLU A 38 -3.28 -7.97 -8.09
C GLU A 38 -4.07 -7.29 -6.97
N HIS A 39 -3.80 -7.65 -5.72
CA HIS A 39 -4.36 -6.97 -4.56
C HIS A 39 -3.34 -6.85 -3.45
N GLY A 40 -3.49 -5.82 -2.61
CA GLY A 40 -2.74 -5.69 -1.37
C GLY A 40 -3.67 -5.31 -0.22
N SER A 41 -3.28 -5.70 0.98
CA SER A 41 -4.10 -5.57 2.18
C SER A 41 -3.23 -5.37 3.40
N VAL A 42 -3.73 -4.61 4.37
CA VAL A 42 -3.04 -4.40 5.64
C VAL A 42 -4.05 -4.26 6.77
N ALA A 43 -3.75 -4.86 7.91
CA ALA A 43 -4.42 -4.60 9.16
C ALA A 43 -4.03 -3.19 9.64
N VAL A 44 -5.02 -2.35 9.89
CA VAL A 44 -4.85 -0.96 10.32
C VAL A 44 -5.24 -0.87 11.78
N GLN A 45 -4.27 -0.56 12.64
CA GLN A 45 -4.53 -0.32 14.06
C GLN A 45 -5.11 1.08 14.26
N PRO A 46 -5.75 1.36 15.41
CA PRO A 46 -6.09 2.72 15.78
C PRO A 46 -4.86 3.63 15.66
N GLU A 47 -5.08 4.83 15.15
CA GLU A 47 -4.05 5.86 14.98
C GLU A 47 -2.95 5.57 13.95
N THR A 48 -3.11 4.53 13.14
CA THR A 48 -2.19 4.23 12.04
C THR A 48 -2.39 5.24 10.90
N GLU A 49 -1.27 5.72 10.36
CA GLU A 49 -1.18 6.41 9.07
C GLU A 49 0.08 5.91 8.36
N ALA A 50 -0.05 5.50 7.11
CA ALA A 50 1.09 5.04 6.33
C ALA A 50 0.90 5.34 4.85
N THR A 51 2.02 5.40 4.13
CA THR A 51 2.06 5.52 2.67
C THR A 51 3.15 4.63 2.11
N THR A 52 2.79 3.80 1.14
CA THR A 52 3.73 3.00 0.34
C THR A 52 3.75 3.55 -1.08
N THR A 53 4.93 3.66 -1.68
CA THR A 53 5.07 4.19 -3.05
C THR A 53 6.02 3.31 -3.83
N SER A 54 5.61 2.87 -5.02
CA SER A 54 6.46 2.22 -6.00
C SER A 54 6.86 3.22 -7.07
N ARG A 55 8.14 3.20 -7.48
CA ARG A 55 8.65 4.04 -8.57
C ARG A 55 9.17 3.15 -9.68
N ASP A 56 8.94 3.58 -10.91
CA ASP A 56 9.64 3.01 -12.06
C ASP A 56 11.14 3.38 -11.96
N GLY A 57 11.98 2.36 -11.77
CA GLY A 57 13.42 2.51 -11.54
C GLY A 57 14.17 3.20 -12.68
N ARG A 58 13.55 3.33 -13.86
CA ARG A 58 14.17 4.01 -15.02
C ARG A 58 13.80 5.48 -15.14
N SER A 59 12.67 5.93 -14.59
CA SER A 59 12.15 7.29 -14.85
C SER A 59 11.93 8.14 -13.61
N LEU A 60 12.18 7.62 -12.39
CA LEU A 60 11.82 8.25 -11.11
C LEU A 60 10.33 8.62 -10.98
N VAL A 61 9.49 8.18 -11.93
CA VAL A 61 8.06 8.40 -11.92
C VAL A 61 7.42 7.43 -10.92
N VAL A 62 6.49 7.95 -10.12
CA VAL A 62 5.65 7.12 -9.24
C VAL A 62 4.75 6.25 -10.10
N GLU A 63 4.95 4.93 -10.01
CA GLU A 63 4.10 3.96 -10.72
C GLU A 63 2.83 3.69 -9.93
N SER A 64 2.95 3.53 -8.62
CA SER A 64 1.81 3.39 -7.72
C SER A 64 2.07 4.02 -6.36
N SER A 65 1.01 4.46 -5.71
CA SER A 65 1.05 4.97 -4.34
C SER A 65 -0.19 4.53 -3.59
N TRP A 66 0.00 4.06 -2.37
CA TRP A 66 -1.06 3.62 -1.49
C TRP A 66 -0.94 4.32 -0.16
N THR A 67 -1.97 5.05 0.25
CA THR A 67 -2.06 5.65 1.59
C THR A 67 -3.26 5.09 2.33
N TYR A 68 -3.08 4.74 3.59
CA TYR A 68 -4.09 4.11 4.41
C TYR A 68 -3.92 4.47 5.88
N GLY A 69 -5.00 4.38 6.65
CA GLY A 69 -4.97 4.74 8.05
C GLY A 69 -6.34 4.85 8.69
N THR A 70 -6.37 5.34 9.93
CA THR A 70 -7.58 5.50 10.74
C THR A 70 -7.86 6.94 11.18
N LYS A 71 -7.01 7.90 10.81
CA LYS A 71 -7.20 9.33 11.13
C LYS A 71 -7.57 10.16 9.89
N PRO A 72 -8.53 11.09 9.97
CA PRO A 72 -9.53 11.22 11.05
C PRO A 72 -10.61 10.12 11.01
N ARG A 73 -10.57 9.24 10.01
CA ARG A 73 -11.48 8.11 9.81
C ARG A 73 -10.74 6.96 9.13
N LEU A 74 -11.31 5.76 9.11
CA LEU A 74 -10.72 4.64 8.36
C LEU A 74 -10.66 4.99 6.85
N TYR A 75 -9.50 4.82 6.23
CA TYR A 75 -9.32 5.12 4.81
C TYR A 75 -8.34 4.18 4.10
N SER A 76 -8.55 4.04 2.79
CA SER A 76 -7.62 3.45 1.84
C SER A 76 -7.73 4.23 0.54
N ASN A 77 -6.63 4.87 0.13
CA ASN A 77 -6.57 5.61 -1.12
C ASN A 77 -5.43 5.06 -1.95
N TYR A 78 -5.70 4.74 -3.21
CA TYR A 78 -4.74 4.07 -4.07
C TYR A 78 -4.66 4.74 -5.44
N PHE A 79 -3.44 4.93 -5.92
CA PHE A 79 -3.11 5.43 -7.25
C PHE A 79 -2.29 4.39 -7.99
N HIS A 80 -2.64 4.17 -9.26
CA HIS A 80 -1.78 3.49 -10.22
C HIS A 80 -1.74 4.28 -11.52
N ARG A 81 -0.53 4.50 -12.04
CA ARG A 81 -0.31 5.36 -13.20
C ARG A 81 -0.87 4.78 -14.49
N SER A 82 -0.66 3.49 -14.72
CA SER A 82 -0.92 2.84 -16.01
C SER A 82 -2.07 1.82 -16.03
N ARG A 83 -2.58 1.40 -14.86
CA ARG A 83 -3.59 0.33 -14.75
C ARG A 83 -4.87 0.82 -14.08
N TRP A 84 -5.99 0.22 -14.49
CA TRP A 84 -7.26 0.36 -13.76
C TRP A 84 -7.14 -0.25 -12.38
N HIS A 85 -7.72 0.40 -11.38
CA HIS A 85 -7.49 0.02 -9.99
C HIS A 85 -8.64 0.48 -9.09
N GLY A 86 -8.60 0.07 -7.82
CA GLY A 86 -9.52 0.56 -6.81
C GLY A 86 -8.96 0.36 -5.40
N SER A 87 -9.62 0.97 -4.43
CA SER A 87 -9.37 0.81 -3.01
C SER A 87 -10.64 0.42 -2.26
N SER A 88 -10.46 -0.21 -1.11
CA SER A 88 -11.55 -0.52 -0.18
C SER A 88 -11.06 -0.54 1.25
N VAL A 89 -12.00 -0.45 2.19
CA VAL A 89 -11.78 -0.64 3.62
C VAL A 89 -12.79 -1.66 4.15
N LYS A 90 -12.40 -2.40 5.18
CA LYS A 90 -13.28 -3.30 5.93
C LYS A 90 -13.14 -3.01 7.41
N THR A 91 -14.24 -2.71 8.07
CA THR A 91 -14.23 -2.52 9.52
C THR A 91 -14.14 -3.87 10.23
N ASN A 92 -13.74 -3.87 11.50
CA ASN A 92 -13.73 -5.05 12.36
C ASN A 92 -15.09 -5.78 12.39
N ALA A 93 -16.19 -5.02 12.31
CA ALA A 93 -17.55 -5.56 12.24
C ALA A 93 -17.91 -6.19 10.88
N GLY A 94 -16.98 -6.24 9.93
CA GLY A 94 -17.16 -6.84 8.61
C GLY A 94 -17.78 -5.92 7.55
N ARG A 95 -18.05 -4.65 7.87
CA ARG A 95 -18.62 -3.70 6.90
C ARG A 95 -17.56 -3.28 5.90
N ILE A 96 -17.85 -3.49 4.62
CA ILE A 96 -16.96 -3.15 3.50
C ILE A 96 -17.47 -1.89 2.80
N THR A 97 -16.56 -0.93 2.58
CA THR A 97 -16.79 0.19 1.66
C THR A 97 -15.74 0.12 0.56
N GLN A 98 -16.18 0.13 -0.69
CA GLN A 98 -15.30 0.05 -1.86
C GLN A 98 -15.51 1.22 -2.81
N SER A 99 -14.44 1.63 -3.47
CA SER A 99 -14.51 2.51 -4.63
C SER A 99 -14.96 1.76 -5.88
N ALA A 100 -15.42 2.51 -6.88
CA ALA A 100 -15.52 2.01 -8.26
C ALA A 100 -14.12 1.79 -8.85
N ASN A 101 -14.04 1.09 -9.98
CA ASN A 101 -12.78 1.00 -10.71
C ASN A 101 -12.42 2.37 -11.29
N THR A 102 -11.24 2.84 -10.91
CA THR A 102 -10.69 4.14 -11.25
C THR A 102 -9.75 4.02 -12.44
N ARG A 103 -9.83 4.99 -13.35
CA ARG A 103 -8.97 5.09 -14.54
C ARG A 103 -7.49 5.20 -14.16
N PRO A 104 -6.58 4.72 -15.02
CA PRO A 104 -5.15 4.98 -14.88
C PRO A 104 -4.83 6.46 -14.65
N GLY A 105 -3.89 6.75 -13.75
CA GLY A 105 -3.42 8.11 -13.49
C GLY A 105 -4.34 8.94 -12.60
N GLN A 106 -5.39 8.36 -12.03
CA GLN A 106 -6.27 8.98 -11.04
C GLN A 106 -6.16 8.27 -9.70
N TRP A 107 -6.62 8.92 -8.63
CA TRP A 107 -6.68 8.31 -7.31
C TRP A 107 -8.05 7.66 -7.10
N SER A 108 -8.04 6.44 -6.55
CA SER A 108 -9.19 5.80 -5.92
C SER A 108 -9.23 6.11 -4.43
N TYR A 109 -10.43 6.26 -3.87
CA TYR A 109 -10.64 6.62 -2.48
C TYR A 109 -11.73 5.76 -1.85
N ALA A 110 -11.46 5.21 -0.68
CA ALA A 110 -12.42 4.47 0.10
C ALA A 110 -12.32 4.87 1.57
N TYR A 111 -13.49 5.02 2.20
CA TYR A 111 -13.59 5.51 3.58
C TYR A 111 -14.59 4.69 4.38
N GLY A 112 -14.33 4.60 5.67
CA GLY A 112 -15.20 3.98 6.65
C GLY A 112 -15.11 4.73 7.97
N ILE A 113 -15.93 4.32 8.93
CA ILE A 113 -15.80 4.76 10.32
C ILE A 113 -14.85 3.77 10.98
N ALA A 114 -13.75 4.28 11.53
CA ALA A 114 -12.78 3.43 12.25
C ALA A 114 -13.45 2.81 13.48
N THR A 115 -13.17 1.55 13.75
CA THR A 115 -13.69 0.86 14.93
C THR A 115 -12.82 1.22 16.13
N PRO A 116 -13.34 1.94 17.15
CA PRO A 116 -12.51 2.38 18.27
C PRO A 116 -11.84 1.20 19.01
N GLY A 117 -10.53 1.29 19.19
CA GLY A 117 -9.75 0.26 19.91
C GLY A 117 -9.71 -1.11 19.23
N ARG A 118 -10.11 -1.23 17.96
CA ARG A 118 -10.09 -2.49 17.19
C ARG A 118 -9.26 -2.34 15.93
N VAL A 119 -8.89 -3.49 15.37
CA VAL A 119 -8.19 -3.58 14.09
C VAL A 119 -9.23 -3.57 12.96
N ASP A 120 -9.06 -2.64 12.03
CA ASP A 120 -9.76 -2.59 10.75
C ASP A 120 -8.79 -3.01 9.63
N PHE A 121 -9.24 -2.99 8.38
CA PHE A 121 -8.41 -3.36 7.23
C PHE A 121 -8.55 -2.36 6.09
N ALA A 122 -7.42 -2.10 5.43
CA ALA A 122 -7.35 -1.31 4.20
C ALA A 122 -6.83 -2.18 3.06
N TYR A 123 -7.34 -1.92 1.85
CA TYR A 123 -7.02 -2.72 0.67
C TYR A 123 -6.86 -1.84 -0.56
N TYR A 124 -6.06 -2.32 -1.51
CA TYR A 124 -6.09 -1.88 -2.90
C TYR A 124 -6.22 -3.09 -3.84
N ARG A 125 -6.68 -2.83 -5.05
CA ARG A 125 -6.79 -3.82 -6.13
C ARG A 125 -6.39 -3.21 -7.47
N ILE A 126 -5.84 -4.04 -8.34
CA ILE A 126 -5.64 -3.77 -9.76
C ILE A 126 -6.62 -4.62 -10.53
N THR A 127 -7.33 -4.00 -11.47
CA THR A 127 -8.33 -4.65 -12.31
C THR A 127 -7.82 -4.70 -13.75
N SER A 128 -8.13 -5.78 -14.48
CA SER A 128 -7.74 -5.93 -15.88
C SER A 128 -8.46 -4.96 -16.81
#